data_AF-A0A429WSA1-F1
#
_entry.id   AF-A0A429WSA1-F1
#
_cell.length_a   1.000
_cell.length_b   1.000
_cell.length_c   1.000
_cell.angle_alpha   90.00
_cell.angle_beta   90.00
_cell.angle_gamma   90.00
#
_symmetry.space_group_name_H-M   'P 1'
#
loop_
_entity.id
_entity.type
_entity.pdbx_description
1 polymer ?
#
loop_
_entity_poly.entity_id
_entity_poly.type
_entity_poly.pdbx_seq_one_letter_code
_entity_poly.pdbx_strand_id
1 'polypeptide(L)'
;MLVASILNELEAHPRALDAQSDRSTDHAGDGSIHIFDDPANDQIKNLHLWQGMADVGGSLFAAAKPVIPARLLKESVQELLLSTARLVVMGEYRLRPPDDYFVKIGSPIPRPANPTGPDACGIELSLMFCRGYPQAFPGREPVRSNSHLTIEFSAWGRRERLALLHLVADHRRLVERLLEVPGLQVTTATGVAQSKGERAGAAFECLSRYAEVESDDENHISIFKEFPADATEQELLTALVPLSILYDACYGYCKPRKAKGRLFAYAASLAGKIGAS
;
A
#
# COMPACT_ATOMS: atom_id res chain seq x y z
N MET A 1 -3.24 13.29 -15.52
CA MET A 1 -2.88 14.71 -15.30
C MET A 1 -2.69 15.04 -13.82
N LEU A 2 -3.60 14.63 -12.93
CA LEU A 2 -3.49 14.94 -11.49
C LEU A 2 -2.24 14.34 -10.81
N VAL A 3 -1.92 13.06 -11.09
CA VAL A 3 -0.72 12.39 -10.54
C VAL A 3 0.56 13.09 -10.96
N ALA A 4 0.71 13.39 -12.25
CA ALA A 4 1.86 14.13 -12.78
C ALA A 4 1.99 15.51 -12.12
N SER A 5 0.88 16.23 -11.92
CA SER A 5 0.89 17.53 -11.25
C SER A 5 1.44 17.44 -9.84
N ILE A 6 0.97 16.47 -9.05
CA ILE A 6 1.43 16.27 -7.67
C ILE A 6 2.91 15.90 -7.65
N LEU A 7 3.31 14.90 -8.46
CA LEU A 7 4.69 14.40 -8.45
C LEU A 7 5.70 15.46 -8.94
N ASN A 8 5.37 16.22 -9.98
CA ASN A 8 6.19 17.36 -10.43
C ASN A 8 6.34 18.43 -9.34
N GLU A 9 5.28 18.67 -8.58
CA GLU A 9 5.32 19.63 -7.48
C GLU A 9 6.15 19.11 -6.29
N LEU A 10 6.15 17.80 -6.02
CA LEU A 10 7.05 17.18 -5.05
C LEU A 10 8.53 17.34 -5.43
N GLU A 11 8.86 17.31 -6.72
CA GLU A 11 10.22 17.56 -7.20
C GLU A 11 10.63 19.04 -7.02
N ALA A 12 9.70 19.97 -7.21
CA ALA A 12 9.95 21.41 -7.15
C ALA A 12 10.15 21.94 -5.72
N HIS A 13 9.58 21.29 -4.69
CA HIS A 13 9.75 21.73 -3.30
C HIS A 13 11.18 21.48 -2.80
N PRO A 14 11.97 22.45 -2.32
CA PRO A 14 13.33 22.20 -1.82
C PRO A 14 13.37 21.25 -0.59
N ARG A 15 14.51 20.58 -0.36
CA ARG A 15 14.73 19.75 0.83
C ARG A 15 14.88 20.67 2.05
N ALA A 16 13.88 20.75 2.91
CA ALA A 16 14.09 21.25 4.26
C ALA A 16 14.85 20.16 5.04
N LEU A 17 16.17 20.29 5.15
CA LEU A 17 16.98 19.49 6.08
C LEU A 17 16.80 20.08 7.48
N ASP A 18 15.61 19.93 8.06
CA ASP A 18 15.35 20.43 9.41
C ASP A 18 15.37 19.28 10.41
N ALA A 19 16.47 19.25 11.16
CA ALA A 19 16.57 18.55 12.42
C ALA A 19 15.74 19.32 13.46
N GLN A 20 14.64 18.75 13.96
CA GLN A 20 14.16 19.00 15.33
C GLN A 20 12.98 18.11 15.74
N SER A 21 12.92 17.91 17.05
CA SER A 21 12.26 16.90 17.88
C SER A 21 10.79 17.15 18.21
N ASP A 22 10.08 16.03 18.48
CA ASP A 22 8.96 15.84 19.43
C ASP A 22 8.07 17.03 19.82
N ARG A 23 6.76 16.90 19.53
CA ARG A 23 5.63 17.06 20.48
C ARG A 23 4.30 16.77 19.79
N SER A 24 3.35 16.16 20.51
CA SER A 24 2.02 15.74 20.02
C SER A 24 0.86 16.60 20.56
N THR A 25 -0.11 17.01 19.75
CA THR A 25 -1.45 17.46 20.22
C THR A 25 -2.62 16.93 19.37
N ASP A 26 -3.65 16.41 20.05
CA ASP A 26 -4.82 15.67 19.53
C ASP A 26 -6.02 16.55 19.14
N HIS A 27 -6.78 16.19 18.09
CA HIS A 27 -8.24 16.40 17.93
C HIS A 27 -8.86 15.39 16.92
N ALA A 28 -10.12 14.96 17.14
CA ALA A 28 -10.80 13.86 16.45
C ALA A 28 -12.13 14.26 15.77
N GLY A 29 -12.45 13.65 14.61
CA GLY A 29 -13.81 13.59 14.03
C GLY A 29 -13.90 13.50 12.49
N ASP A 30 -14.53 12.42 12.00
CA ASP A 30 -15.14 12.11 10.68
C ASP A 30 -14.31 12.37 9.40
N GLY A 31 -13.93 11.28 8.71
CA GLY A 31 -13.03 11.36 7.54
C GLY A 31 -11.70 12.06 7.87
N SER A 32 -11.04 11.63 8.94
CA SER A 32 -9.95 12.40 9.53
C SER A 32 -8.66 12.30 8.72
N ILE A 33 -8.26 13.42 8.11
CA ILE A 33 -6.86 13.67 7.78
C ILE A 33 -6.13 13.81 9.11
N HIS A 34 -5.32 12.81 9.47
CA HIS A 34 -4.51 12.86 10.69
C HIS A 34 -3.18 13.57 10.39
N ILE A 35 -3.05 14.80 10.90
CA ILE A 35 -1.86 15.64 10.74
C ILE A 35 -1.06 15.57 12.05
N PHE A 36 0.20 15.12 12.00
CA PHE A 36 1.13 15.18 13.15
C PHE A 36 1.95 16.49 13.11
N ASP A 37 2.31 17.00 14.28
CA ASP A 37 2.51 18.40 14.70
C ASP A 37 3.39 19.40 13.88
N ASP A 38 3.17 20.67 14.26
CA ASP A 38 3.16 21.98 13.59
C ASP A 38 4.43 22.50 12.86
N PRO A 39 4.27 23.20 11.71
CA PRO A 39 4.32 24.67 11.80
C PRO A 39 3.24 25.34 10.94
N ALA A 40 2.45 26.22 11.54
CA ALA A 40 1.25 26.84 10.95
C ALA A 40 1.49 27.58 9.62
N ASN A 41 2.75 27.77 9.24
CA ASN A 41 3.17 28.43 8.00
C ASN A 41 3.54 27.47 6.84
N ASP A 42 3.95 26.23 7.11
CA ASP A 42 4.18 25.23 6.05
C ASP A 42 2.96 24.32 5.83
N GLN A 43 2.07 24.21 6.81
CA GLN A 43 0.82 23.47 6.64
C GLN A 43 -0.09 24.12 5.59
N ILE A 44 -0.22 25.45 5.60
CA ILE A 44 -1.00 26.18 4.59
C ILE A 44 -0.39 26.02 3.19
N LYS A 45 0.96 26.04 3.10
CA LYS A 45 1.67 25.95 1.82
C LYS A 45 1.60 24.58 1.16
N ASN A 46 1.23 23.52 1.88
CA ASN A 46 1.16 22.16 1.32
C ASN A 46 -0.27 21.60 1.31
N LEU A 47 -1.27 22.38 1.73
CA LEU A 47 -2.65 21.92 1.82
C LEU A 47 -3.18 21.45 0.45
N HIS A 48 -2.81 22.13 -0.63
CA HIS A 48 -3.21 21.75 -1.98
C HIS A 48 -2.54 20.45 -2.46
N LEU A 49 -1.30 20.18 -2.04
CA LEU A 49 -0.63 18.89 -2.28
C LEU A 49 -1.36 17.77 -1.56
N TRP A 50 -1.73 17.98 -0.30
CA TRP A 50 -2.44 16.99 0.50
C TRP A 50 -3.82 16.69 -0.07
N GLN A 51 -4.54 17.74 -0.46
CA GLN A 51 -5.82 17.60 -1.14
C GLN A 51 -5.64 16.85 -2.46
N GLY A 52 -4.61 17.17 -3.24
CA GLY A 52 -4.29 16.47 -4.48
C GLY A 52 -4.04 14.97 -4.26
N MET A 53 -3.26 14.60 -3.24
CA MET A 53 -3.00 13.20 -2.89
C MET A 53 -4.30 12.46 -2.49
N ALA A 54 -5.14 13.11 -1.68
CA ALA A 54 -6.45 12.58 -1.30
C ALA A 54 -7.35 12.38 -2.53
N ASP A 55 -7.37 13.36 -3.43
CA ASP A 55 -8.17 13.36 -4.66
C ASP A 55 -7.72 12.24 -5.60
N VAL A 56 -6.41 12.01 -5.75
CA VAL A 56 -5.86 10.88 -6.52
C VAL A 56 -6.31 9.55 -5.91
N GLY A 57 -6.10 9.37 -4.60
CA GLY A 57 -6.49 8.13 -3.92
C GLY A 57 -7.99 7.84 -4.04
N GLY A 58 -8.81 8.84 -3.73
CA GLY A 58 -10.27 8.77 -3.86
C GLY A 58 -10.73 8.49 -5.29
N SER A 59 -10.14 9.15 -6.28
CA SER A 59 -10.48 8.95 -7.70
C SER A 59 -10.12 7.55 -8.18
N LEU A 60 -8.95 7.03 -7.82
CA LEU A 60 -8.51 5.69 -8.20
C LEU A 60 -9.41 4.60 -7.57
N PHE A 61 -9.76 4.72 -6.30
CA PHE A 61 -10.70 3.78 -5.67
C PHE A 61 -12.12 3.91 -6.22
N ALA A 62 -12.56 5.12 -6.59
CA ALA A 62 -13.83 5.33 -7.29
C ALA A 62 -13.84 4.63 -8.66
N ALA A 63 -12.75 4.73 -9.43
CA ALA A 63 -12.59 4.06 -10.71
C ALA A 63 -12.46 2.52 -10.57
N ALA A 64 -11.88 2.03 -9.47
CA ALA A 64 -11.80 0.60 -9.17
C ALA A 64 -13.15 -0.01 -8.69
N LYS A 65 -14.06 0.83 -8.16
CA LYS A 65 -15.34 0.44 -7.55
C LYS A 65 -16.22 -0.50 -8.37
N PRO A 66 -16.30 -0.42 -9.72
CA PRO A 66 -17.08 -1.37 -10.51
C PRO A 66 -16.56 -2.81 -10.46
N VAL A 67 -15.28 -3.00 -10.10
CA VAL A 67 -14.58 -4.28 -10.13
C VAL A 67 -14.35 -4.83 -8.71
N ILE A 68 -14.27 -3.95 -7.72
CA ILE A 68 -14.12 -4.32 -6.31
C ILE A 68 -15.48 -4.31 -5.56
N PRO A 69 -15.82 -5.34 -4.78
CA PRO A 69 -16.96 -5.36 -3.88
C PRO A 69 -16.97 -4.16 -2.94
N ALA A 70 -18.15 -3.53 -2.82
CA ALA A 70 -18.36 -2.42 -1.91
C ALA A 70 -17.98 -2.72 -0.44
N ARG A 71 -17.96 -3.99 -0.04
CA ARG A 71 -17.53 -4.40 1.31
C ARG A 71 -16.08 -4.02 1.61
N LEU A 72 -15.19 -4.00 0.61
CA LEU A 72 -13.77 -3.70 0.83
C LEU A 72 -13.64 -2.32 1.47
N LEU A 73 -14.26 -1.30 0.86
CA LEU A 73 -14.24 0.07 1.38
C LEU A 73 -15.10 0.26 2.64
N LYS A 74 -16.16 -0.53 2.81
CA LYS A 74 -17.03 -0.46 4.02
C LYS A 74 -16.41 -1.11 5.25
N GLU A 75 -15.59 -2.14 5.07
CA GLU A 75 -14.96 -2.90 6.14
C GLU A 75 -13.50 -2.48 6.38
N SER A 76 -13.06 -1.40 5.75
CA SER A 76 -11.71 -0.85 5.91
C SER A 76 -11.78 0.60 6.34
N VAL A 77 -10.77 1.01 7.10
CA VAL A 77 -10.51 2.41 7.42
C VAL A 77 -9.66 2.99 6.29
N GLN A 78 -10.09 4.14 5.77
CA GLN A 78 -9.40 4.93 4.75
C GLN A 78 -8.69 6.09 5.44
N GLU A 79 -7.39 6.20 5.26
CA GLU A 79 -6.56 7.22 5.91
C GLU A 79 -5.71 7.95 4.88
N LEU A 80 -5.53 9.25 5.08
CA LEU A 80 -4.46 10.00 4.48
C LEU A 80 -3.42 10.27 5.56
N LEU A 81 -2.26 9.65 5.43
CA LEU A 81 -1.11 9.88 6.31
C LEU A 81 -0.12 10.80 5.62
N LEU A 82 0.46 11.69 6.40
CA LEU A 82 1.42 12.67 5.90
C LEU A 82 2.70 12.49 6.71
N SER A 83 3.82 12.31 6.02
CA SER A 83 5.11 12.21 6.70
C SER A 83 5.63 13.60 7.03
N THR A 84 5.98 13.82 8.28
CA THR A 84 6.73 15.00 8.72
C THR A 84 8.21 14.87 8.33
N ALA A 85 8.76 13.66 8.39
CA ALA A 85 10.08 13.30 7.88
C ALA A 85 10.03 13.02 6.36
N ARG A 86 9.84 14.10 5.59
CA ARG A 86 9.67 14.16 4.11
C ARG A 86 10.91 13.75 3.30
N LEU A 87 11.69 12.78 3.78
CA LEU A 87 12.87 12.31 3.07
C LEU A 87 12.43 11.48 1.86
N VAL A 88 11.73 10.38 2.16
CA VAL A 88 11.07 9.34 1.35
C VAL A 88 9.71 9.66 0.74
N VAL A 89 8.74 9.22 1.54
CA VAL A 89 7.31 9.22 1.31
C VAL A 89 6.78 10.54 1.84
N MET A 90 6.11 11.27 0.98
CA MET A 90 5.54 12.59 1.29
C MET A 90 4.14 12.45 1.88
N GLY A 91 3.38 11.47 1.37
CA GLY A 91 2.06 11.13 1.86
C GLY A 91 1.67 9.73 1.41
N GLU A 92 0.68 9.18 2.10
CA GLU A 92 0.18 7.83 1.91
C GLU A 92 -1.35 7.86 2.00
N TYR A 93 -2.02 7.36 0.98
CA TYR A 93 -3.43 7.00 1.06
C TYR A 93 -3.52 5.51 1.39
N ARG A 94 -4.00 5.16 2.59
CA ARG A 94 -3.95 3.81 3.14
C ARG A 94 -5.34 3.23 3.38
N LEU A 95 -5.51 1.96 3.05
CA LEU A 95 -6.57 1.10 3.56
C LEU A 95 -6.01 0.16 4.61
N ARG A 96 -6.67 0.07 5.77
CA ARG A 96 -6.33 -0.88 6.84
C ARG A 96 -7.59 -1.44 7.52
N PRO A 97 -7.48 -2.55 8.28
CA PRO A 97 -8.57 -3.01 9.12
C PRO A 97 -9.06 -1.95 10.12
N PRO A 98 -10.36 -1.97 10.47
CA PRO A 98 -10.92 -1.15 11.54
C PRO A 98 -10.34 -1.50 12.90
N ASP A 99 -10.38 -0.55 13.83
CA ASP A 99 -9.80 -0.69 15.17
C ASP A 99 -10.33 -1.91 15.94
N ASP A 100 -11.60 -2.25 15.72
CA ASP A 100 -12.24 -3.43 16.33
C ASP A 100 -11.61 -4.76 15.89
N TYR A 101 -10.93 -4.80 14.74
CA TYR A 101 -10.11 -5.94 14.33
C TYR A 101 -8.98 -6.17 15.33
N PHE A 102 -8.19 -5.13 15.64
CA PHE A 102 -7.03 -5.22 16.53
C PHE A 102 -7.46 -5.58 17.96
N VAL A 103 -8.54 -4.96 18.45
CA VAL A 103 -9.14 -5.26 19.75
C VAL A 103 -9.52 -6.75 19.86
N LYS A 104 -10.21 -7.31 18.85
CA LYS A 104 -10.65 -8.72 18.85
C LYS A 104 -9.50 -9.72 18.88
N ILE A 105 -8.32 -9.31 18.44
CA ILE A 105 -7.16 -10.20 18.32
C ILE A 105 -6.13 -9.95 19.41
N GLY A 106 -6.40 -9.02 20.33
CA GLY A 106 -5.49 -8.66 21.41
C GLY A 106 -4.23 -7.95 20.93
N SER A 107 -4.30 -7.22 19.81
CA SER A 107 -3.18 -6.44 19.27
C SER A 107 -3.40 -4.95 19.51
N PRO A 108 -2.32 -4.15 19.66
CA PRO A 108 -2.44 -2.71 19.75
C PRO A 108 -3.03 -2.14 18.46
N ILE A 109 -3.93 -1.17 18.60
CA ILE A 109 -4.41 -0.37 17.46
C ILE A 109 -3.20 0.39 16.90
N PRO A 110 -3.02 0.45 15.57
CA PRO A 110 -1.90 1.16 14.96
C PRO A 110 -2.07 2.68 15.01
N ARG A 111 -0.98 3.39 14.72
CA ARG A 111 -1.02 4.84 14.45
C ARG A 111 -1.78 5.11 13.14
N PRO A 112 -2.54 6.21 13.05
CA PRO A 112 -2.62 7.32 14.00
C PRO A 112 -3.64 7.16 15.13
N ALA A 113 -4.60 6.23 15.00
CA ALA A 113 -5.72 6.09 15.94
C ALA A 113 -5.26 5.81 17.39
N ASN A 114 -4.09 5.19 17.57
CA ASN A 114 -3.41 5.10 18.85
C ASN A 114 -1.99 5.68 18.75
N PRO A 115 -1.71 6.85 19.37
CA PRO A 115 -0.39 7.49 19.33
C PRO A 115 0.76 6.65 19.88
N THR A 116 0.49 5.68 20.74
CA THR A 116 1.50 4.75 21.29
C THR A 116 1.51 3.39 20.57
N GLY A 117 0.66 3.23 19.55
CA GLY A 117 0.57 2.04 18.73
C GLY A 117 1.74 1.92 17.74
N PRO A 118 1.87 0.74 17.09
CA PRO A 118 2.85 0.54 16.03
C PRO A 118 2.46 1.33 14.76
N ASP A 119 3.45 1.58 13.90
CA ASP A 119 3.19 2.15 12.56
C ASP A 119 2.57 1.10 11.61
N ALA A 120 2.95 -0.18 11.77
CA ALA A 120 2.46 -1.29 10.97
C ALA A 120 1.00 -1.67 11.31
N CYS A 121 0.16 -1.83 10.29
CA CYS A 121 -1.28 -2.06 10.43
C CYS A 121 -1.73 -3.51 10.26
N GLY A 122 -0.82 -4.47 10.35
CA GLY A 122 -1.11 -5.88 10.12
C GLY A 122 -1.34 -6.21 8.64
N ILE A 123 -2.41 -5.70 8.04
CA ILE A 123 -2.66 -5.83 6.60
C ILE A 123 -3.07 -4.48 6.04
N GLU A 124 -2.44 -4.05 4.95
CA GLU A 124 -2.70 -2.74 4.38
C GLU A 124 -2.59 -2.74 2.85
N LEU A 125 -3.27 -1.77 2.24
CA LEU A 125 -3.10 -1.39 0.85
C LEU A 125 -2.86 0.11 0.80
N SER A 126 -1.72 0.50 0.25
CA SER A 126 -1.21 1.86 0.33
C SER A 126 -0.89 2.41 -1.05
N LEU A 127 -1.23 3.68 -1.26
CA LEU A 127 -0.80 4.51 -2.37
C LEU A 127 0.15 5.56 -1.81
N MET A 128 1.45 5.37 -2.01
CA MET A 128 2.50 6.22 -1.45
C MET A 128 3.06 7.17 -2.49
N PHE A 129 3.08 8.46 -2.18
CA PHE A 129 3.67 9.50 -3.03
C PHE A 129 5.11 9.74 -2.60
N CYS A 130 6.04 9.34 -3.46
CA CYS A 130 7.47 9.34 -3.17
C CYS A 130 8.19 10.44 -3.94
N ARG A 131 9.13 11.12 -3.29
CA ARG A 131 9.89 12.22 -3.90
C ARG A 131 11.11 11.74 -4.70
N GLY A 132 11.57 10.51 -4.47
CA GLY A 132 12.83 9.99 -5.03
C GLY A 132 14.08 10.47 -4.29
N TYR A 133 15.21 9.80 -4.55
CA TYR A 133 16.51 10.11 -3.98
C TYR A 133 17.53 10.47 -5.09
N PRO A 134 17.85 11.77 -5.30
CA PRO A 134 19.03 12.11 -6.07
C PRO A 134 20.27 11.49 -5.46
N GLN A 135 21.16 11.03 -6.35
CA GLN A 135 22.43 10.34 -6.11
C GLN A 135 23.13 10.84 -4.83
N ALA A 136 23.06 10.06 -3.75
CA ALA A 136 23.60 10.47 -2.45
C ALA A 136 25.14 10.47 -2.41
N PHE A 137 25.80 9.81 -3.38
CA PHE A 137 27.25 9.66 -3.42
C PHE A 137 27.79 9.74 -4.85
N PRO A 138 28.80 10.58 -5.13
CA PRO A 138 29.51 10.59 -6.40
C PRO A 138 30.07 9.20 -6.72
N GLY A 139 29.81 8.67 -7.91
CA GLY A 139 30.34 7.38 -8.39
C GLY A 139 29.48 6.15 -8.10
N ARG A 140 28.29 6.29 -7.49
CA ARG A 140 27.27 5.21 -7.45
C ARG A 140 26.09 5.60 -8.32
N GLU A 141 25.55 4.70 -9.14
CA GLU A 141 24.32 5.00 -9.89
C GLU A 141 23.21 5.45 -8.93
N PRO A 142 22.41 6.46 -9.29
CA PRO A 142 21.28 6.87 -8.47
C PRO A 142 20.35 5.66 -8.30
N VAL A 143 20.05 5.33 -7.05
CA VAL A 143 19.16 4.20 -6.75
C VAL A 143 17.78 4.47 -7.35
N ARG A 144 17.26 5.71 -7.21
CA ARG A 144 16.07 6.26 -7.91
C ARG A 144 16.05 7.77 -7.88
N SER A 145 16.23 8.44 -9.01
CA SER A 145 16.36 9.92 -9.05
C SER A 145 15.04 10.69 -9.05
N ASN A 146 13.91 10.07 -9.42
CA ASN A 146 12.68 10.79 -9.75
C ASN A 146 11.54 10.49 -8.76
N SER A 147 10.61 11.45 -8.68
CA SER A 147 9.34 11.26 -7.98
C SER A 147 8.51 10.14 -8.61
N HIS A 148 7.75 9.43 -7.79
CA HIS A 148 6.96 8.29 -8.23
C HIS A 148 5.79 8.02 -7.28
N LEU A 149 4.81 7.29 -7.76
CA LEU A 149 3.71 6.73 -6.96
C LEU A 149 3.97 5.23 -6.77
N THR A 150 3.83 4.73 -5.56
CA THR A 150 3.89 3.29 -5.26
C THR A 150 2.52 2.81 -4.84
N ILE A 151 2.06 1.70 -5.44
CA ILE A 151 0.89 0.97 -4.96
C ILE A 151 1.39 -0.31 -4.32
N GLU A 152 1.12 -0.50 -3.03
CA GLU A 152 1.67 -1.59 -2.22
C GLU A 152 0.59 -2.27 -1.40
N PHE A 153 0.56 -3.60 -1.45
CA PHE A 153 -0.11 -4.44 -0.47
C PHE A 153 0.93 -4.98 0.50
N SER A 154 0.69 -4.83 1.81
CA SER A 154 1.61 -5.31 2.84
C SER A 154 0.90 -6.17 3.87
N ALA A 155 1.57 -7.25 4.30
CA ALA A 155 1.17 -8.13 5.38
C ALA A 155 2.27 -8.14 6.46
N TRP A 156 2.01 -7.42 7.54
CA TRP A 156 2.82 -7.27 8.74
C TRP A 156 2.33 -8.18 9.87
N GLY A 157 3.25 -8.77 10.60
CA GLY A 157 2.96 -9.69 11.69
C GLY A 157 2.80 -11.14 11.23
N ARG A 158 3.15 -12.07 12.13
CA ARG A 158 3.07 -13.51 11.88
C ARG A 158 1.67 -13.97 11.46
N ARG A 159 0.62 -13.40 12.05
CA ARG A 159 -0.77 -13.81 11.79
C ARG A 159 -1.19 -13.47 10.37
N GLU A 160 -0.99 -12.23 9.95
CA GLU A 160 -1.37 -11.70 8.64
C GLU A 160 -0.53 -12.33 7.54
N ARG A 161 0.76 -12.56 7.81
CA ARG A 161 1.64 -13.35 6.96
C ARG A 161 1.08 -14.76 6.74
N LEU A 162 0.79 -15.49 7.80
CA LEU A 162 0.20 -16.83 7.69
C LEU A 162 -1.17 -16.80 7.01
N ALA A 163 -1.96 -15.74 7.17
CA ALA A 163 -3.22 -15.56 6.45
C ALA A 163 -2.99 -15.45 4.93
N LEU A 164 -1.99 -14.67 4.50
CA LEU A 164 -1.59 -14.58 3.10
C LEU A 164 -1.11 -15.93 2.55
N LEU A 165 -0.26 -16.65 3.30
CA LEU A 165 0.24 -17.96 2.86
C LEU A 165 -0.88 -19.00 2.76
N HIS A 166 -1.82 -19.02 3.71
CA HIS A 166 -2.99 -19.89 3.60
C HIS A 166 -3.89 -19.52 2.40
N LEU A 167 -4.03 -18.23 2.09
CA LEU A 167 -4.74 -17.77 0.90
C LEU A 167 -4.05 -18.27 -0.38
N VAL A 168 -2.72 -18.17 -0.46
CA VAL A 168 -1.92 -18.69 -1.58
C VAL A 168 -2.08 -20.21 -1.71
N ALA A 169 -2.06 -20.94 -0.59
CA ALA A 169 -2.23 -22.40 -0.60
C ALA A 169 -3.65 -22.82 -1.05
N ASP A 170 -4.69 -22.21 -0.46
CA ASP A 170 -6.08 -22.56 -0.73
C ASP A 170 -6.54 -22.13 -2.13
N HIS A 171 -5.98 -21.02 -2.66
CA HIS A 171 -6.45 -20.36 -3.88
C HIS A 171 -5.34 -20.07 -4.90
N ARG A 172 -4.32 -20.93 -4.95
CA ARG A 172 -3.10 -20.79 -5.76
C ARG A 172 -3.31 -20.16 -7.15
N ARG A 173 -4.15 -20.76 -7.99
CA ARG A 173 -4.40 -20.31 -9.37
C ARG A 173 -5.04 -18.92 -9.48
N LEU A 174 -5.89 -18.56 -8.53
CA LEU A 174 -6.53 -17.24 -8.52
C LEU A 174 -5.54 -16.16 -8.09
N VAL A 175 -4.71 -16.47 -7.08
CA VAL A 175 -3.64 -15.57 -6.63
C VAL A 175 -2.59 -15.37 -7.73
N GLU A 176 -2.19 -16.44 -8.41
CA GLU A 176 -1.29 -16.39 -9.57
C GLU A 176 -1.79 -15.39 -10.61
N ARG A 177 -3.06 -15.51 -11.03
CA ARG A 177 -3.68 -14.58 -11.99
C ARG A 177 -3.76 -13.14 -11.51
N LEU A 178 -3.95 -12.90 -10.22
CA LEU A 178 -3.91 -11.54 -9.67
C LEU A 178 -2.51 -10.94 -9.77
N LEU A 179 -1.48 -11.78 -9.64
CA LEU A 179 -0.08 -11.39 -9.64
C LEU A 179 0.60 -11.53 -11.02
N GLU A 180 -0.17 -11.85 -12.07
CA GLU A 180 0.22 -11.78 -13.49
C GLU A 180 0.29 -10.35 -14.03
N VAL A 181 0.43 -9.34 -13.16
CA VAL A 181 0.63 -7.95 -13.55
C VAL A 181 2.13 -7.69 -13.78
N PRO A 182 2.53 -7.23 -14.98
CA PRO A 182 3.93 -6.88 -15.25
C PRO A 182 4.46 -5.80 -14.30
N GLY A 183 5.67 -6.01 -13.79
CA GLY A 183 6.36 -5.07 -12.91
C GLY A 183 5.92 -5.09 -11.44
N LEU A 184 5.05 -6.02 -11.03
CA LEU A 184 4.86 -6.28 -9.60
C LEU A 184 6.13 -6.87 -9.01
N GLN A 185 6.53 -6.35 -7.86
CA GLN A 185 7.68 -6.77 -7.09
C GLN A 185 7.22 -7.29 -5.73
N VAL A 186 7.93 -8.27 -5.20
CA VAL A 186 7.75 -8.78 -3.85
C VAL A 186 8.98 -8.44 -3.04
N THR A 187 8.77 -7.80 -1.90
CA THR A 187 9.81 -7.58 -0.90
C THR A 187 9.52 -8.42 0.32
N THR A 188 10.56 -9.12 0.75
CA THR A 188 10.65 -9.77 2.05
C THR A 188 11.94 -9.27 2.71
N ALA A 189 11.95 -9.15 4.03
CA ALA A 189 13.10 -9.02 4.90
C ALA A 189 14.03 -10.23 4.83
N THR A 190 13.56 -11.42 4.45
CA THR A 190 14.44 -12.54 4.11
C THR A 190 15.19 -12.29 2.81
N GLY A 191 16.48 -12.62 2.77
CA GLY A 191 17.28 -12.60 1.54
C GLY A 191 16.83 -13.62 0.46
N VAL A 192 15.67 -14.27 0.65
CA VAL A 192 15.04 -15.22 -0.28
C VAL A 192 14.42 -14.42 -1.43
N ALA A 193 15.30 -13.92 -2.30
CA ALA A 193 15.02 -13.36 -3.61
C ALA A 193 13.89 -12.32 -3.68
N GLN A 194 14.23 -11.04 -3.53
CA GLN A 194 13.41 -9.95 -4.04
C GLN A 194 13.16 -10.15 -5.54
N SER A 195 11.90 -10.15 -5.98
CA SER A 195 11.61 -10.21 -7.40
C SER A 195 11.91 -8.86 -8.04
N LYS A 196 13.03 -8.73 -8.76
CA LYS A 196 13.34 -7.54 -9.60
C LYS A 196 12.86 -7.70 -11.05
N GLY A 197 11.84 -8.51 -11.27
CA GLY A 197 11.42 -8.91 -12.61
C GLY A 197 10.30 -8.04 -13.17
N GLU A 198 10.47 -7.52 -14.38
CA GLU A 198 9.41 -6.85 -15.14
C GLU A 198 8.38 -7.84 -15.72
N ARG A 199 8.68 -9.15 -15.70
CA ARG A 199 7.86 -10.22 -16.28
C ARG A 199 6.59 -10.47 -15.45
N ALA A 200 5.46 -10.64 -16.13
CA ALA A 200 4.23 -11.14 -15.54
C ALA A 200 4.45 -12.47 -14.79
N GLY A 201 3.90 -12.60 -13.59
CA GLY A 201 4.00 -13.80 -12.76
C GLY A 201 5.26 -13.89 -11.90
N ALA A 202 6.25 -12.99 -12.07
CA ALA A 202 7.47 -12.98 -11.25
C ALA A 202 7.16 -12.80 -9.74
N ALA A 203 6.19 -11.95 -9.42
CA ALA A 203 5.74 -11.75 -8.05
C ALA A 203 5.14 -13.03 -7.45
N PHE A 204 4.33 -13.78 -8.22
CA PHE A 204 3.76 -15.03 -7.75
C PHE A 204 4.80 -16.14 -7.56
N GLU A 205 5.79 -16.23 -8.45
CA GLU A 205 6.89 -17.17 -8.30
C GLU A 205 7.69 -16.90 -7.03
N CYS A 206 7.99 -15.63 -6.76
CA CYS A 206 8.64 -15.22 -5.51
C CYS A 206 7.80 -15.60 -4.29
N LEU A 207 6.52 -15.21 -4.27
CA LEU A 207 5.61 -15.53 -3.17
C LEU A 207 5.42 -17.05 -2.98
N SER A 208 5.40 -17.83 -4.06
CA SER A 208 5.32 -19.29 -4.00
C SER A 208 6.57 -19.90 -3.36
N ARG A 209 7.77 -19.46 -3.77
CA ARG A 209 9.02 -19.92 -3.16
C ARG A 209 9.11 -19.53 -1.70
N TYR A 210 8.66 -18.32 -1.37
CA TYR A 210 8.59 -17.86 0.01
C TYR A 210 7.67 -18.77 0.85
N ALA A 211 6.52 -19.18 0.31
CA ALA A 211 5.59 -20.07 1.00
C ALA A 211 6.14 -21.49 1.27
N GLU A 212 7.22 -21.90 0.59
CA GLU A 212 7.91 -23.18 0.79
C GLU A 212 8.94 -23.13 1.93
N VAL A 213 9.27 -21.93 2.46
CA VAL A 213 10.22 -21.78 3.57
C VAL A 213 9.52 -22.08 4.90
N GLU A 214 9.78 -23.25 5.47
CA GLU A 214 9.09 -23.74 6.68
C GLU A 214 9.49 -23.00 7.97
N SER A 215 10.71 -22.48 8.05
CA SER A 215 11.25 -21.80 9.25
C SER A 215 11.69 -20.38 8.92
N ASP A 216 10.75 -19.45 9.03
CA ASP A 216 11.03 -18.03 8.88
C ASP A 216 10.39 -17.21 10.01
N ASP A 217 11.23 -16.46 10.72
CA ASP A 217 10.85 -15.54 11.80
C ASP A 217 10.48 -14.15 11.27
N GLU A 218 10.61 -13.91 9.97
CA GLU A 218 10.18 -12.70 9.29
C GLU A 218 8.71 -12.38 9.52
N ASN A 219 8.39 -11.12 9.79
CA ASN A 219 7.02 -10.68 10.05
C ASN A 219 6.52 -9.67 9.03
N HIS A 220 7.03 -9.68 7.79
CA HIS A 220 6.60 -8.74 6.77
C HIS A 220 6.60 -9.41 5.40
N ILE A 221 5.63 -9.10 4.54
CA ILE A 221 5.72 -9.37 3.10
C ILE A 221 5.02 -8.21 2.43
N SER A 222 5.64 -7.62 1.42
CA SER A 222 4.96 -6.65 0.59
C SER A 222 5.00 -7.00 -0.89
N ILE A 223 3.93 -6.62 -1.59
CA ILE A 223 3.78 -6.76 -3.03
C ILE A 223 3.42 -5.38 -3.57
N PHE A 224 4.27 -4.84 -4.42
CA PHE A 224 4.15 -3.44 -4.84
C PHE A 224 4.52 -3.26 -6.30
N LYS A 225 4.07 -2.13 -6.86
CA LYS A 225 4.55 -1.61 -8.13
C LYS A 225 4.72 -0.10 -8.02
N GLU A 226 5.77 0.38 -8.68
CA GLU A 226 6.10 1.79 -8.77
C GLU A 226 5.73 2.34 -10.14
N PHE A 227 5.35 3.61 -10.12
CA PHE A 227 4.81 4.30 -11.26
C PHE A 227 5.49 5.66 -11.40
N PRO A 228 6.04 5.96 -12.59
CA PRO A 228 6.59 7.29 -12.87
C PRO A 228 5.47 8.35 -12.90
N ALA A 229 5.85 9.61 -12.92
CA ALA A 229 4.92 10.74 -12.90
C ALA A 229 3.95 10.77 -14.09
N ASP A 230 4.36 10.24 -15.23
CA ASP A 230 3.57 10.16 -16.47
C ASP A 230 2.69 8.90 -16.56
N ALA A 231 2.67 8.04 -15.54
CA ALA A 231 1.81 6.88 -15.51
C ALA A 231 0.32 7.25 -15.70
N THR A 232 -0.34 6.50 -16.57
CA THR A 232 -1.75 6.65 -16.88
C THR A 232 -2.63 6.06 -15.78
N GLU A 233 -3.86 6.54 -15.65
CA GLU A 233 -4.84 5.98 -14.72
C GLU A 233 -5.06 4.47 -14.95
N GLN A 234 -5.07 4.04 -16.21
CA GLN A 234 -5.22 2.63 -16.58
C GLN A 234 -4.06 1.76 -16.08
N GLU A 235 -2.82 2.25 -16.13
CA GLU A 235 -1.65 1.54 -15.59
C GLU A 235 -1.72 1.41 -14.07
N LEU A 236 -2.15 2.48 -13.38
CA LEU A 236 -2.36 2.48 -11.93
C LEU A 236 -3.44 1.47 -11.54
N LEU A 237 -4.59 1.48 -12.24
CA LEU A 237 -5.69 0.54 -12.00
C LEU A 237 -5.29 -0.91 -12.27
N THR A 238 -4.37 -1.15 -13.20
CA THR A 238 -3.87 -2.49 -13.53
C THR A 238 -3.14 -3.14 -12.34
N ALA A 239 -2.50 -2.36 -11.46
CA ALA A 239 -1.95 -2.87 -10.19
C ALA A 239 -2.91 -2.71 -9.02
N LEU A 240 -3.62 -1.58 -8.92
CA LEU A 240 -4.50 -1.29 -7.79
C LEU A 240 -5.59 -2.34 -7.63
N VAL A 241 -6.25 -2.72 -8.73
CA VAL A 241 -7.37 -3.66 -8.68
C VAL A 241 -6.90 -5.01 -8.14
N PRO A 242 -5.89 -5.70 -8.72
CA PRO A 242 -5.46 -6.98 -8.18
C PRO A 242 -4.96 -6.93 -6.73
N LEU A 243 -4.23 -5.87 -6.34
CA LEU A 243 -3.76 -5.70 -4.96
C LEU A 243 -4.92 -5.42 -3.99
N SER A 244 -5.97 -4.71 -4.43
CA SER A 244 -7.22 -4.54 -3.66
C SER A 244 -7.95 -5.86 -3.43
N ILE A 245 -7.99 -6.72 -4.47
CA ILE A 245 -8.59 -8.05 -4.35
C ILE A 245 -7.80 -8.90 -3.36
N LEU A 246 -6.47 -8.87 -3.48
CA LEU A 246 -5.57 -9.60 -2.59
C LEU A 246 -5.71 -9.13 -1.13
N TYR A 247 -5.79 -7.81 -0.93
CA TYR A 247 -6.07 -7.20 0.36
C TYR A 247 -7.39 -7.70 0.98
N ASP A 248 -8.53 -7.62 0.27
CA ASP A 248 -9.82 -8.07 0.83
C ASP A 248 -9.82 -9.58 1.12
N ALA A 249 -9.23 -10.38 0.23
CA ALA A 249 -9.15 -11.82 0.41
C ALA A 249 -8.29 -12.16 1.64
N CYS A 250 -7.09 -11.57 1.76
CA CYS A 250 -6.20 -11.82 2.87
C CYS A 250 -6.81 -11.32 4.19
N TYR A 251 -7.46 -10.15 4.19
CA TYR A 251 -8.19 -9.66 5.36
C TYR A 251 -9.30 -10.63 5.79
N GLY A 252 -9.98 -11.28 4.83
CA GLY A 252 -10.93 -12.35 5.11
C GLY A 252 -10.33 -13.56 5.82
N TYR A 253 -9.08 -13.92 5.50
CA TYR A 253 -8.33 -14.98 6.17
C TYR A 253 -7.85 -14.56 7.56
N CYS A 254 -7.65 -13.26 7.77
CA CYS A 254 -7.33 -12.69 9.07
C CYS A 254 -8.53 -12.67 10.03
N LYS A 255 -9.78 -12.90 9.60
CA LYS A 255 -10.93 -12.84 10.54
C LYS A 255 -10.98 -14.07 11.47
N PRO A 256 -11.49 -13.93 12.73
CA PRO A 256 -11.65 -15.05 13.65
C PRO A 256 -12.40 -16.24 13.04
N ARG A 257 -13.49 -15.96 12.31
CA ARG A 257 -14.11 -16.90 11.38
C ARG A 257 -13.63 -16.57 9.98
N LYS A 258 -12.72 -17.38 9.44
CA LYS A 258 -12.12 -17.18 8.11
C LYS A 258 -13.21 -17.06 7.03
N ALA A 259 -13.19 -15.96 6.29
CA ALA A 259 -14.09 -15.71 5.17
C ALA A 259 -13.42 -16.11 3.84
N LYS A 260 -13.03 -17.39 3.71
CA LYS A 260 -12.23 -17.90 2.57
C LYS A 260 -12.85 -17.60 1.20
N GLY A 261 -14.18 -17.55 1.13
CA GLY A 261 -14.90 -17.31 -0.13
C GLY A 261 -14.84 -15.89 -0.68
N ARG A 262 -14.17 -14.92 -0.02
CA ARG A 262 -14.10 -13.53 -0.49
C ARG A 262 -13.56 -13.41 -1.90
N LEU A 263 -12.54 -14.21 -2.23
CA LEU A 263 -11.89 -14.20 -3.54
C LEU A 263 -12.84 -14.59 -4.68
N PHE A 264 -13.86 -15.42 -4.42
CA PHE A 264 -14.84 -15.81 -5.43
C PHE A 264 -15.80 -14.69 -5.82
N ALA A 265 -15.98 -13.67 -4.98
CA ALA A 265 -16.76 -12.48 -5.35
C ALA A 265 -16.14 -11.72 -6.55
N TYR A 266 -14.87 -12.00 -6.86
CA TYR A 266 -14.12 -11.42 -7.96
C TYR A 266 -13.96 -12.37 -9.15
N ALA A 267 -14.45 -13.61 -9.03
CA ALA A 267 -14.28 -14.60 -10.11
C ALA A 267 -14.97 -14.16 -11.40
N ALA A 268 -16.10 -13.45 -11.32
CA ALA A 268 -16.80 -12.90 -12.47
C ALA A 268 -16.00 -11.78 -13.17
N SER A 269 -15.37 -10.89 -12.40
CA SER A 269 -14.52 -9.83 -12.96
C SER A 269 -13.19 -10.36 -13.50
N LEU A 270 -12.65 -11.44 -12.91
CA LEU A 270 -11.47 -12.13 -13.43
C LEU A 270 -11.78 -12.96 -14.68
N ALA A 271 -12.98 -13.55 -14.79
CA ALA A 271 -13.39 -14.35 -15.94
C ALA A 271 -13.57 -13.53 -17.23
N GLY A 272 -14.00 -12.27 -17.12
CA GLY A 272 -14.12 -11.36 -18.27
C GLY A 272 -12.80 -11.09 -19.00
N LYS A 273 -11.65 -11.27 -18.34
CA LYS A 273 -10.32 -11.17 -18.97
C LYS A 273 -9.89 -12.44 -19.72
N ILE A 274 -10.52 -13.59 -19.47
CA ILE A 274 -10.18 -14.89 -20.08
C ILE A 274 -10.77 -15.02 -21.50
N GLY A 275 -11.82 -14.25 -21.82
CA GLY A 275 -12.47 -14.29 -23.14
C GLY A 275 -11.97 -13.26 -24.15
N ALA A 276 -11.00 -12.42 -23.78
CA ALA A 276 -10.52 -11.29 -24.59
C ALA A 276 -9.03 -11.38 -24.99
N SER A 277 -8.38 -12.52 -24.70
CA SER A 277 -7.00 -12.84 -25.10
C SER A 277 -6.99 -13.86 -26.23
#